data_AF-W4VDW6-F1
#
_entry.id   AF-W4VDW6-F1
#
_cell.length_a   1.000
_cell.length_b   1.000
_cell.length_c   1.000
_cell.angle_alpha   90.00
_cell.angle_beta   90.00
_cell.angle_gamma   90.00
#
_symmetry.space_group_name_H-M   'P 1'
#
loop_
_entity.id
_entity.type
_entity.pdbx_description
1 polymer ?
#
loop_
_entity_poly.entity_id
_entity_poly.type
_entity_poly.pdbx_seq_one_letter_code
_entity_poly.pdbx_strand_id
1 'polypeptide(L)'
;MAKLYADRSHGAMAIQAFLYAPLYKIKISHLTIAAIWLLHNEIIDYIFDMMPTYGSLSNYQNQIGYFTFWLSIVVIIVVYQISVKKQIKNMS
;
A
#
# COMPACT_ATOMS: atom_id res chain seq x y z
N MET A 1 -16.09 -5.47 -19.82
CA MET A 1 -17.03 -5.50 -18.66
C MET A 1 -16.39 -5.97 -17.34
N ALA A 2 -15.40 -6.87 -17.33
CA ALA A 2 -14.73 -7.32 -16.08
C ALA A 2 -13.83 -6.27 -15.40
N LYS A 3 -13.24 -5.32 -16.16
CA LYS A 3 -12.31 -4.31 -15.64
C LYS A 3 -13.01 -3.27 -14.72
N LEU A 4 -14.26 -2.93 -15.00
CA LEU A 4 -15.07 -1.96 -14.24
C LEU A 4 -15.52 -2.45 -12.84
N TYR A 5 -15.63 -3.77 -12.63
CA TYR A 5 -15.99 -4.33 -11.32
C TYR A 5 -14.78 -4.43 -10.39
N ALA A 6 -13.57 -4.66 -10.94
CA ALA A 6 -12.33 -4.68 -10.18
C ALA A 6 -12.02 -3.31 -9.56
N ASP A 7 -12.18 -2.21 -10.33
CA ASP A 7 -11.92 -0.85 -9.85
C ASP A 7 -12.87 -0.45 -8.70
N ARG A 8 -14.14 -0.85 -8.78
CA ARG A 8 -15.14 -0.61 -7.73
C ARG A 8 -14.91 -1.49 -6.49
N SER A 9 -14.43 -2.72 -6.68
CA SER A 9 -14.08 -3.63 -5.58
C SER A 9 -12.82 -3.20 -4.83
N HIS A 10 -11.76 -2.80 -5.54
CA HIS A 10 -10.53 -2.27 -4.92
C HIS A 10 -10.80 -0.97 -4.15
N GLY A 11 -11.63 -0.07 -4.70
CA GLY A 11 -12.07 1.12 -3.98
C GLY A 11 -12.89 0.80 -2.73
N ALA A 12 -13.83 -0.14 -2.82
CA ALA A 12 -14.61 -0.60 -1.67
C ALA A 12 -13.74 -1.26 -0.59
N MET A 13 -12.73 -2.03 -1.00
CA MET A 13 -11.76 -2.68 -0.12
C MET A 13 -10.87 -1.65 0.60
N ALA A 14 -10.46 -0.58 -0.10
CA ALA A 14 -9.73 0.54 0.51
C ALA A 14 -10.59 1.31 1.54
N ILE A 15 -11.87 1.55 1.22
CA ILE A 15 -12.83 2.18 2.14
C ILE A 15 -13.06 1.30 3.37
N GLN A 16 -13.24 0.00 3.21
CA GLN A 16 -13.35 -0.95 4.31
C GLN A 16 -12.09 -0.94 5.17
N ALA A 17 -10.90 -1.03 4.56
CA ALA A 17 -9.63 -0.97 5.30
C ALA A 17 -9.50 0.32 6.13
N PHE A 18 -9.96 1.46 5.61
CA PHE A 18 -9.97 2.73 6.34
C PHE A 18 -11.01 2.78 7.47
N LEU A 19 -12.22 2.28 7.24
CA LEU A 19 -13.29 2.21 8.24
C LEU A 19 -12.97 1.24 9.40
N TYR A 20 -12.32 0.12 9.09
CA TYR A 20 -11.91 -0.89 10.08
C TYR A 20 -10.51 -0.64 10.66
N ALA A 21 -9.73 0.30 10.10
CA ALA A 21 -8.44 0.75 10.65
C ALA A 21 -8.42 0.96 12.18
N PRO A 22 -9.41 1.64 12.80
CA PRO A 22 -9.42 1.85 14.25
C PRO A 22 -9.76 0.61 15.09
N LEU A 23 -10.29 -0.45 14.48
CA LEU A 23 -10.62 -1.72 15.14
C LEU A 23 -9.46 -2.72 15.10
N TYR A 24 -8.49 -2.52 14.18
CA TYR A 24 -7.30 -3.35 14.11
C TYR A 24 -6.30 -3.00 15.21
N LYS A 25 -5.92 -3.99 16.03
CA LYS A 25 -4.80 -3.88 16.98
C LYS A 25 -3.46 -4.03 16.25
N ILE A 26 -3.11 -3.06 15.41
CA ILE A 26 -1.88 -3.09 14.63
C ILE A 26 -0.69 -2.76 15.53
N LYS A 27 -0.01 -3.79 16.03
CA LYS A 27 1.32 -3.62 16.65
C LYS A 27 2.35 -3.15 15.62
N ILE A 28 3.38 -2.43 16.06
CA ILE A 28 4.53 -2.03 15.22
C ILE A 28 5.06 -3.20 14.39
N SER A 29 5.18 -4.39 14.97
CA SER A 29 5.67 -5.58 14.25
C SER A 29 4.85 -5.91 13.00
N HIS A 30 3.52 -5.76 13.03
CA HIS A 30 2.68 -6.00 11.85
C HIS A 30 2.89 -4.92 10.78
N LEU A 31 3.05 -3.66 11.21
CA LEU A 31 3.34 -2.55 10.30
C LEU A 31 4.70 -2.75 9.62
N THR A 32 5.73 -3.18 10.35
CA THR A 32 7.06 -3.43 9.80
C THR A 32 7.04 -4.56 8.76
N ILE A 33 6.38 -5.68 9.07
CA ILE A 33 6.28 -6.81 8.12
C ILE A 33 5.50 -6.39 6.87
N ALA A 34 4.38 -5.69 7.03
CA ALA A 34 3.58 -5.19 5.91
C ALA A 34 4.33 -4.17 5.06
N ALA A 35 5.10 -3.27 5.68
CA ALA A 35 5.93 -2.30 4.98
C ALA A 35 7.05 -2.96 4.16
N ILE A 36 7.75 -3.95 4.75
CA ILE A 36 8.78 -4.71 4.04
C ILE A 36 8.16 -5.46 2.86
N TRP A 37 7.03 -6.14 3.08
CA TRP A 37 6.32 -6.85 2.01
C TRP A 37 5.88 -5.91 0.89
N LEU A 38 5.31 -4.75 1.22
CA LEU A 38 4.87 -3.75 0.25
C LEU A 38 6.03 -3.26 -0.61
N LEU A 39 7.12 -2.80 0.02
CA LEU A 39 8.29 -2.29 -0.69
C LEU A 39 9.00 -3.38 -1.49
N HIS A 40 9.01 -4.62 -1.00
CA HIS A 40 9.59 -5.75 -1.72
C HIS A 40 8.82 -6.06 -3.01
N ASN A 41 7.48 -6.02 -2.97
CA ASN A 41 6.68 -6.21 -4.18
C ASN A 41 6.92 -5.10 -5.21
N GLU A 42 7.04 -3.84 -4.78
CA GLU A 42 7.37 -2.74 -5.69
C GLU A 42 8.75 -2.91 -6.34
N ILE A 43 9.74 -3.41 -5.58
CA ILE A 43 11.07 -3.73 -6.11
C ILE A 43 10.96 -4.85 -7.16
N ILE A 44 10.22 -5.92 -6.87
CA ILE A 44 10.04 -7.03 -7.82
C ILE A 44 9.34 -6.55 -9.11
N ASP A 45 8.30 -5.72 -8.98
CA ASP A 45 7.55 -5.24 -10.14
C ASP A 45 8.33 -4.25 -11.01
N TYR A 46 9.07 -3.31 -10.40
CA TYR A 46 9.70 -2.19 -11.14
C TYR A 46 11.22 -2.30 -11.31
N ILE A 47 11.93 -3.09 -10.50
CA ILE A 47 13.39 -3.30 -10.65
C ILE A 47 13.68 -4.61 -11.38
N PHE A 48 12.87 -5.65 -11.14
CA PHE A 48 13.02 -6.93 -11.82
C PHE A 48 12.14 -7.07 -13.07
N ASP A 49 11.41 -6.00 -13.45
CA ASP A 49 10.52 -5.95 -14.61
C ASP A 49 9.53 -7.14 -14.67
N MET A 50 9.12 -7.65 -13.52
CA MET A 50 8.16 -8.77 -13.41
C MET A 50 6.71 -8.32 -13.60
N MET A 51 6.46 -7.01 -13.77
CA MET A 51 5.13 -6.47 -14.05
C MET A 51 4.65 -6.88 -15.45
N PRO A 52 3.38 -7.30 -15.62
CA PRO A 52 2.84 -7.61 -16.95
C PRO A 52 2.91 -6.40 -17.88
N THR A 53 3.35 -6.62 -19.12
CA THR A 53 3.57 -5.55 -20.09
C THR A 53 2.26 -4.87 -20.49
N TYR A 54 2.07 -3.65 -20.00
CA TYR A 54 0.97 -2.79 -20.41
C TYR A 54 1.39 -1.92 -21.60
N GLY A 55 1.09 -2.36 -22.82
CA GLY A 55 1.17 -1.60 -24.09
C GLY A 55 1.97 -0.29 -24.05
N SER A 56 1.28 0.86 -24.13
CA SER A 56 1.92 2.21 -24.11
C SER A 56 2.41 2.68 -22.74
N LEU A 57 2.05 1.98 -21.66
CA LEU A 57 2.41 2.33 -20.27
C LEU A 57 3.80 1.84 -19.88
N SER A 58 4.35 0.85 -20.58
CA SER A 58 5.72 0.35 -20.34
C SER A 58 6.77 1.46 -20.49
N ASN A 59 6.53 2.44 -21.37
CA ASN A 59 7.42 3.59 -21.56
C ASN A 59 7.52 4.49 -20.32
N TYR A 60 6.56 4.42 -19.40
CA TYR A 60 6.50 5.20 -18.17
C TYR A 60 6.72 4.35 -16.91
N GLN A 61 7.13 3.09 -17.05
CA GLN A 61 7.25 2.13 -15.95
C GLN A 61 8.18 2.63 -14.84
N ASN A 62 9.31 3.26 -15.20
CA ASN A 62 10.25 3.82 -14.23
C ASN A 62 9.65 5.02 -13.47
N GLN A 63 8.94 5.92 -14.15
CA GLN A 63 8.32 7.07 -13.51
C GLN A 63 7.16 6.64 -12.60
N ILE A 64 6.37 5.66 -13.03
CA ILE A 64 5.28 5.08 -12.24
C ILE A 64 5.85 4.38 -11.01
N GLY A 65 6.92 3.58 -11.16
CA GLY A 65 7.59 2.93 -10.03
C GLY A 65 8.14 3.92 -9.01
N TYR A 66 8.80 4.99 -9.48
CA TYR A 66 9.29 6.05 -8.59
C TYR A 66 8.16 6.74 -7.83
N PHE A 67 7.06 7.07 -8.51
CA PHE A 67 5.90 7.69 -7.85
C PHE A 67 5.24 6.74 -6.83
N THR A 68 5.07 5.47 -7.20
CA THR A 68 4.45 4.44 -6.35
C THR A 68 5.27 4.20 -5.09
N PHE A 69 6.60 4.14 -5.21
CA PHE A 69 7.50 4.03 -4.06
C PHE A 69 7.29 5.16 -3.04
N TRP A 70 7.30 6.42 -3.48
CA TRP A 70 7.07 7.54 -2.57
C TRP A 70 5.67 7.55 -1.97
N LEU A 71 4.66 7.16 -2.75
CA LEU A 71 3.30 7.01 -2.25
C LEU A 71 3.23 5.95 -1.14
N SER A 72 3.90 4.81 -1.31
CA SER A 72 4.00 3.74 -0.31
C SER A 72 4.67 4.21 0.98
N ILE A 73 5.75 4.98 0.89
CA ILE A 73 6.40 5.61 2.06
C ILE A 73 5.43 6.53 2.81
N VAL A 74 4.69 7.39 2.09
CA VAL A 74 3.70 8.29 2.69
C VAL A 74 2.60 7.50 3.41
N VAL A 75 2.09 6.42 2.78
CA VAL A 75 1.06 5.56 3.39
C VAL A 75 1.58 4.90 4.67
N ILE A 76 2.80 4.36 4.68
CA ILE A 76 3.40 3.75 5.88
C ILE A 76 3.49 4.77 7.02
N ILE A 77 3.91 6.01 6.73
CA ILE A 77 3.99 7.10 7.71
C ILE A 77 2.61 7.46 8.27
N VAL A 78 1.59 7.59 7.41
CA VAL A 78 0.22 7.91 7.82
C VAL A 78 -0.35 6.81 8.72
N VAL A 79 -0.16 5.55 8.36
CA VAL A 79 -0.61 4.40 9.17
C VAL A 79 0.10 4.37 10.52
N TYR A 80 1.40 4.66 10.56
CA TYR A 80 2.15 4.79 11.81
C TYR A 80 1.57 5.89 12.73
N GLN A 81 1.28 7.08 12.17
CA GLN A 81 0.74 8.20 12.95
C GLN A 81 -0.68 7.94 13.47
N ILE A 82 -1.55 7.35 12.67
CA ILE A 82 -2.96 7.16 13.02
C ILE A 82 -3.17 5.93 13.90
N SER A 83 -2.59 4.79 13.52
CA SER A 83 -2.87 3.51 14.17
C SER A 83 -1.89 3.22 15.31
N VAL A 84 -0.59 3.32 15.03
CA VAL A 84 0.45 2.91 16.00
C VAL A 84 0.60 3.93 17.13
N LYS A 85 0.75 5.22 16.82
CA LYS A 85 0.94 6.27 17.84
C LYS A 85 -0.28 6.37 18.79
N LYS A 86 -1.48 6.20 18.25
CA LYS A 86 -2.74 6.18 19.03
C LYS A 86 -2.81 4.95 19.95
N GLN A 87 -2.38 3.78 19.48
CA GLN A 87 -2.37 2.57 20.29
C GLN A 87 -1.32 2.64 21.42
N ILE A 88 -0.12 3.16 21.16
CA ILE A 88 0.92 3.35 22.19
C ILE A 88 0.42 4.30 23.27
N LYS A 89 -0.21 5.43 22.88
CA LYS A 89 -0.80 6.38 23.84
C LYS A 89 -1.93 5.77 24.69
N ASN A 90 -2.72 4.84 24.14
CA ASN A 90 -3.78 4.16 24.89
C ASN A 90 -3.24 3.04 25.82
N MET A 91 -1.97 2.65 25.67
CA MET A 91 -1.29 1.62 26.48
C MET A 91 -0.38 2.21 27.58
N SER A 92 -0.10 3.53 27.56
CA SER A 92 0.64 4.27 28.60
C SER A 92 -0.31 4.99 29.55
#